data_AF-A0A2N2SS91-F1
#
_entry.id   AF-A0A2N2SS91-F1
#
_cell.length_a   1.000
_cell.length_b   1.000
_cell.length_c   1.000
_cell.angle_alpha   90.00
_cell.angle_beta   90.00
_cell.angle_gamma   90.00
#
_symmetry.space_group_name_H-M   'P 1'
#
loop_
_entity.id
_entity.type
_entity.pdbx_description
1 polymer ?
#
loop_
_entity_poly.entity_id
_entity_poly.type
_entity_poly.pdbx_seq_one_letter_code
_entity_poly.pdbx_strand_id
1 'polypeptide(L)'
;RAETAWAALRRSDLSAANALGALRGVLLFAATIAALLLFADSRYRDFPTLLYLAPAGVYGVIAWWSPAAGRAERVCAALIVLAVIGRWLPEPANPQAIAWLLTGLVFALPALARSQQHEQ
;
A
#
# COMPACT_ATOMS: atom_id res chain seq x y z
N ARG A 1 22.11 -0.51 5.66
CA ARG A 1 21.61 -1.69 6.43
C ARG A 1 20.33 -1.27 7.15
N ALA A 2 19.39 -2.17 7.44
CA ALA A 2 18.11 -1.78 8.06
C ALA A 2 18.28 -0.99 9.36
N GLU A 3 19.29 -1.35 10.16
CA GLU A 3 19.66 -0.65 11.41
C GLU A 3 20.06 0.81 11.19
N THR A 4 20.83 1.10 10.14
CA THR A 4 21.25 2.48 9.83
C THR A 4 20.09 3.33 9.34
N ALA A 5 19.15 2.74 8.60
CA ALA A 5 17.93 3.41 8.17
C ALA A 5 17.00 3.71 9.36
N TRP A 6 16.83 2.74 10.26
CA TRP A 6 16.04 2.92 11.49
C TRP A 6 16.65 3.96 12.43
N ALA A 7 17.97 3.95 12.59
CA ALA A 7 18.69 4.95 13.36
C ALA A 7 18.56 6.35 12.74
N ALA A 8 18.62 6.47 11.41
CA ALA A 8 18.42 7.74 10.70
C ALA A 8 16.99 8.26 10.89
N LEU A 9 15.98 7.40 10.82
CA LEU A 9 14.57 7.78 11.02
C LEU A 9 14.29 8.29 12.45
N ARG A 10 14.95 7.70 13.46
CA ARG A 10 14.85 8.18 14.84
C ARG A 10 15.57 9.50 15.11
N ARG A 11 16.53 9.85 14.25
CA ARG A 11 17.33 11.08 14.38
C ARG A 11 16.88 12.19 13.42
N SER A 12 16.01 11.87 12.46
CA SER A 12 15.51 12.87 11.52
C SER A 12 14.56 13.81 12.24
N ASP A 13 14.68 15.11 11.96
CA ASP A 13 13.62 16.05 12.31
C ASP A 13 12.29 15.55 11.71
N LEU A 14 11.27 15.48 12.57
CA LEU A 14 9.90 15.13 12.21
C LEU A 14 9.25 16.27 11.43
N SER A 15 9.83 16.63 10.28
CA SER A 15 9.11 17.43 9.30
C SER A 15 7.88 16.63 8.85
N ALA A 16 6.77 17.32 8.63
CA ALA A 16 5.53 16.67 8.20
C ALA A 16 5.75 15.80 6.94
N ALA A 17 6.62 16.24 6.02
CA ALA A 17 6.96 15.50 4.81
C ALA A 17 7.69 14.17 5.11
N ASN A 18 8.68 14.17 6.01
CA ASN A 18 9.41 12.96 6.38
C ASN A 18 8.51 11.97 7.13
N ALA A 19 7.67 12.47 8.02
CA ALA A 19 6.69 11.66 8.76
C ALA A 19 5.65 11.03 7.82
N LEU A 20 5.10 11.80 6.88
CA LEU A 20 4.17 11.30 5.86
C LEU A 20 4.81 10.25 4.95
N GLY A 21 6.07 10.46 4.53
CA GLY A 21 6.82 9.49 3.74
C GLY A 21 7.03 8.18 4.49
N ALA A 22 7.45 8.23 5.75
CA ALA A 22 7.63 7.05 6.57
C ALA A 22 6.31 6.31 6.82
N LEU A 23 5.23 7.03 7.13
CA LEU A 23 3.92 6.46 7.39
C LEU A 23 3.32 5.81 6.14
N ARG A 24 3.49 6.43 4.95
CA ARG A 24 3.14 5.82 3.66
C ARG A 24 3.85 4.48 3.46
N GLY A 25 5.16 4.42 3.72
CA GLY A 25 5.94 3.18 3.61
C GLY A 25 5.47 2.08 4.57
N VAL A 26 5.21 2.42 5.83
CA VAL A 26 4.68 1.49 6.84
C VAL A 26 3.31 0.96 6.45
N LEU A 27 2.42 1.84 5.99
CA LEU A 27 1.08 1.45 5.58
C LEU A 27 1.10 0.57 4.33
N LEU A 28 1.94 0.87 3.33
CA LEU A 28 2.12 0.00 2.15
C LEU A 28 2.60 -1.39 2.54
N PHE A 29 3.58 -1.47 3.45
CA PHE A 29 4.05 -2.74 3.97
C PHE A 29 2.93 -3.51 4.70
N ALA A 30 2.23 -2.86 5.63
CA ALA A 30 1.14 -3.48 6.38
C ALA A 30 0.00 -3.96 5.47
N ALA A 31 -0.41 -3.14 4.49
CA ALA A 31 -1.43 -3.50 3.52
C ALA A 31 -1.00 -4.67 2.63
N THR A 32 0.29 -4.77 2.29
CA THR A 32 0.84 -5.92 1.55
C THR A 32 0.67 -7.20 2.35
N ILE A 33 1.02 -7.20 3.64
CA ILE A 33 0.86 -8.38 4.50
C ILE A 33 -0.61 -8.77 4.61
N ALA A 34 -1.52 -7.81 4.84
CA ALA A 34 -2.95 -8.08 4.89
C ALA A 34 -3.49 -8.67 3.58
N ALA A 35 -3.10 -8.11 2.43
CA ALA A 35 -3.52 -8.60 1.12
C ALA A 35 -3.00 -10.01 0.84
N LEU A 36 -1.72 -10.29 1.17
CA LEU A 36 -1.13 -11.61 0.99
C LEU A 36 -1.76 -12.67 1.90
N LEU A 37 -2.03 -12.35 3.17
CA LEU A 37 -2.71 -13.25 4.10
C LEU A 37 -4.12 -13.60 3.60
N LEU A 38 -4.87 -12.59 3.16
CA LEU A 38 -6.22 -12.78 2.64
C LEU A 38 -6.23 -13.56 1.31
N PHE A 39 -5.20 -13.39 0.49
CA PHE A 39 -5.03 -14.14 -0.75
C PHE A 39 -4.62 -15.60 -0.50
N ALA A 40 -3.69 -15.85 0.42
CA ALA A 40 -3.08 -17.16 0.61
C ALA A 40 -3.84 -18.11 1.56
N ASP A 41 -4.59 -17.57 2.53
CA ASP A 41 -5.22 -18.36 3.58
C ASP A 41 -6.72 -18.11 3.68
N SER A 42 -7.50 -19.14 3.35
CA SER A 42 -8.98 -19.13 3.31
C SER A 42 -9.65 -18.99 4.68
N ARG A 43 -8.89 -19.07 5.78
CA ARG A 43 -9.39 -18.76 7.12
C ARG A 43 -9.62 -17.27 7.31
N TYR A 44 -8.85 -16.43 6.62
CA TYR A 44 -9.12 -15.00 6.55
C TYR A 44 -10.20 -14.77 5.49
N ARG A 45 -11.43 -14.55 5.93
CA ARG A 45 -12.54 -14.20 5.02
C ARG A 45 -12.98 -12.76 5.17
N ASP A 46 -12.78 -12.19 6.35
CA ASP A 46 -13.14 -10.82 6.65
C ASP A 46 -12.15 -9.88 5.97
N PHE A 47 -12.68 -9.05 5.08
CA PHE A 47 -11.90 -8.04 4.39
C PHE A 47 -11.59 -6.90 5.37
N PRO A 48 -10.31 -6.55 5.63
CA PRO A 48 -9.95 -5.47 6.54
C PRO A 48 -10.17 -4.08 5.91
N THR A 49 -11.16 -3.96 5.02
CA THR A 49 -11.45 -2.78 4.21
C THR A 49 -11.66 -1.56 5.07
N LEU A 50 -12.41 -1.64 6.17
CA LEU A 50 -12.64 -0.48 7.04
C LEU A 50 -11.35 0.08 7.65
N LEU A 51 -10.38 -0.80 7.96
CA LEU A 51 -9.09 -0.40 8.52
C LEU A 51 -8.23 0.32 7.48
N TYR A 52 -8.27 -0.15 6.23
CA TYR A 52 -7.39 0.35 5.16
C TYR A 52 -8.05 1.40 4.25
N LEU A 53 -9.37 1.56 4.25
CA LEU A 53 -10.07 2.48 3.35
C LEU A 53 -9.73 3.94 3.63
N ALA A 54 -9.77 4.35 4.90
CA ALA A 54 -9.41 5.72 5.29
C ALA A 54 -7.94 6.06 4.95
N PRO A 55 -6.94 5.26 5.35
CA PRO A 55 -5.56 5.53 4.96
C PRO A 55 -5.36 5.39 3.44
N ALA A 56 -6.04 4.47 2.76
CA ALA A 56 -5.99 4.37 1.30
C ALA A 56 -6.50 5.64 0.63
N GLY A 57 -7.63 6.19 1.07
CA GLY A 57 -8.15 7.45 0.57
C GLY A 57 -7.17 8.60 0.78
N VAL A 58 -6.69 8.81 2.01
CA VAL A 58 -5.80 9.93 2.33
C VAL A 58 -4.45 9.79 1.64
N TYR A 59 -3.78 8.65 1.79
CA TYR A 59 -2.43 8.45 1.25
C TYR A 59 -2.42 8.14 -0.23
N GLY A 60 -3.44 7.48 -0.77
CA GLY A 60 -3.58 7.29 -2.21
C GLY A 60 -3.70 8.64 -2.90
N VAL A 61 -4.51 9.54 -2.35
CA VAL A 61 -4.66 10.93 -2.83
C VAL A 61 -3.33 11.68 -2.68
N ILE A 62 -2.77 11.78 -1.48
CA ILE A 62 -1.50 12.51 -1.24
C ILE A 62 -0.33 11.94 -2.07
N ALA A 63 -0.27 10.64 -2.30
CA ALA A 63 0.79 9.99 -3.07
C ALA A 63 0.83 10.46 -4.53
N TRP A 64 -0.29 10.95 -5.08
CA TRP A 64 -0.29 11.55 -6.41
C TRP A 64 0.53 12.82 -6.50
N TRP A 65 0.76 13.56 -5.41
CA TRP A 65 1.60 14.77 -5.40
C TRP A 65 2.90 14.60 -4.61
N SER A 66 3.15 13.40 -4.10
CA SER A 66 4.35 13.08 -3.33
C SER A 66 5.53 12.73 -4.26
N PRO A 67 6.77 12.81 -3.76
CA PRO A 67 7.95 12.30 -4.46
C PRO A 67 7.79 10.82 -4.86
N ALA A 68 8.50 10.42 -5.92
CA ALA A 68 8.42 9.08 -6.49
C ALA A 68 8.70 7.98 -5.45
N ALA A 69 7.98 6.87 -5.57
CA ALA A 69 8.07 5.75 -4.64
C ALA A 69 9.41 5.00 -4.75
N GLY A 70 9.97 4.63 -3.61
CA GLY A 70 11.19 3.83 -3.54
C GLY A 70 10.98 2.40 -4.05
N ARG A 71 12.07 1.66 -4.33
CA ARG A 71 11.99 0.27 -4.82
C ARG A 71 11.17 -0.64 -3.90
N ALA A 72 11.34 -0.54 -2.57
CA ALA A 72 10.60 -1.38 -1.61
C ALA A 72 9.09 -1.11 -1.64
N GLU A 73 8.70 0.16 -1.73
CA GLU A 73 7.30 0.57 -1.84
C GLU A 73 6.66 0.08 -3.14
N ARG A 74 7.41 0.09 -4.24
CA ARG A 74 6.95 -0.46 -5.53
C ARG A 74 6.72 -1.96 -5.47
N VAL A 75 7.62 -2.70 -4.82
CA VAL A 75 7.44 -4.14 -4.63
C VAL A 75 6.18 -4.41 -3.79
N CYS A 76 5.99 -3.67 -2.69
CA CYS A 76 4.77 -3.75 -1.88
C CYS A 76 3.52 -3.47 -2.71
N ALA A 77 3.52 -2.37 -3.47
CA ALA A 77 2.41 -1.98 -4.33
C ALA A 77 2.08 -3.06 -5.39
N ALA A 78 3.08 -3.63 -6.05
CA ALA A 78 2.89 -4.71 -7.01
C ALA A 78 2.27 -5.96 -6.35
N LEU A 79 2.77 -6.34 -5.17
CA LEU A 79 2.22 -7.47 -4.41
C LEU A 79 0.77 -7.21 -3.97
N ILE A 80 0.45 -5.99 -3.53
CA ILE A 80 -0.93 -5.59 -3.21
C ILE A 80 -1.81 -5.80 -4.44
N VAL A 81 -1.46 -5.23 -5.60
CA VAL A 81 -2.25 -5.34 -6.83
C VAL A 81 -2.52 -6.81 -7.19
N LEU A 82 -1.48 -7.64 -7.20
CA LEU A 82 -1.60 -9.06 -7.51
C LEU A 82 -2.50 -9.79 -6.51
N ALA A 83 -2.31 -9.55 -5.21
CA ALA A 83 -3.06 -10.22 -4.15
C ALA A 83 -4.52 -9.80 -4.11
N VAL A 84 -4.84 -8.50 -4.28
CA VAL A 84 -6.24 -8.04 -4.27
C VAL A 84 -7.02 -8.51 -5.51
N ILE A 85 -6.38 -8.55 -6.68
CA ILE A 85 -6.98 -9.14 -7.89
C ILE A 85 -7.17 -10.64 -7.69
N GLY A 86 -6.14 -11.34 -7.21
CA GLY A 86 -6.18 -12.77 -6.92
C GLY A 86 -7.29 -13.14 -5.94
N ARG A 87 -7.51 -12.33 -4.90
CA ARG A 87 -8.58 -12.54 -3.92
C ARG A 87 -9.97 -12.24 -4.46
N TRP A 88 -10.10 -11.28 -5.38
CA TRP A 88 -11.38 -10.89 -5.99
C TRP A 88 -11.85 -11.89 -7.06
N LEU A 89 -10.95 -12.47 -7.83
CA LEU A 89 -11.24 -13.38 -8.95
C LEU A 89 -12.21 -14.54 -8.63
N PRO A 90 -12.13 -15.23 -7.47
CA PRO A 90 -13.06 -16.30 -7.13
C PRO A 90 -14.50 -15.85 -6.85
N GLU A 91 -14.71 -14.61 -6.44
CA GLU A 91 -16.01 -14.09 -6.00
C GLU A 91 -16.25 -12.65 -6.52
N PRO A 92 -16.31 -12.43 -7.85
CA PRO A 92 -16.26 -11.08 -8.41
C PRO A 92 -17.50 -10.24 -8.11
N ALA A 93 -18.63 -10.87 -7.84
CA ALA A 93 -19.89 -10.22 -7.47
C ALA A 93 -20.01 -9.89 -5.97
N ASN A 94 -19.04 -10.32 -5.15
CA ASN A 94 -19.06 -10.06 -3.71
C ASN A 94 -18.72 -8.57 -3.44
N PRO A 95 -19.63 -7.77 -2.86
CA PRO A 95 -19.40 -6.34 -2.62
C PRO A 95 -18.19 -6.07 -1.74
N GLN A 96 -17.89 -6.96 -0.78
CA GLN A 96 -16.75 -6.79 0.11
C GLN A 96 -15.42 -7.05 -0.61
N ALA A 97 -15.39 -8.02 -1.53
CA ALA A 97 -14.23 -8.28 -2.38
C ALA A 97 -13.96 -7.12 -3.34
N ILE A 98 -15.01 -6.53 -3.92
CA ILE A 98 -14.89 -5.32 -4.74
C ILE A 98 -14.34 -4.15 -3.90
N ALA A 99 -14.88 -3.93 -2.69
CA ALA A 99 -14.43 -2.85 -1.83
C ALA A 99 -12.95 -3.01 -1.44
N TRP A 100 -12.51 -4.24 -1.16
CA TRP A 100 -11.11 -4.55 -0.88
C TRP A 100 -10.20 -4.34 -2.10
N LEU A 101 -10.65 -4.78 -3.28
CA LEU A 101 -9.97 -4.53 -4.56
C LEU A 101 -9.75 -3.03 -4.77
N LEU A 102 -10.81 -2.23 -4.68
CA LEU A 102 -10.73 -0.78 -4.87
C LEU A 102 -9.81 -0.13 -3.83
N THR A 103 -9.90 -0.54 -2.57
CA THR A 103 -9.04 -0.04 -1.49
C THR A 103 -7.56 -0.32 -1.78
N GLY A 104 -7.23 -1.55 -2.16
CA GLY A 104 -5.86 -1.94 -2.51
C GLY A 104 -5.34 -1.18 -3.73
N LEU A 105 -6.16 -1.02 -4.77
CA LEU A 105 -5.78 -0.30 -5.99
C LEU A 105 -5.55 1.19 -5.74
N VAL A 106 -6.45 1.87 -5.03
CA VAL A 106 -6.29 3.29 -4.66
C VAL A 106 -4.98 3.52 -3.91
N PHE A 107 -4.61 2.55 -3.07
CA PHE A 107 -3.42 2.64 -2.25
C PHE A 107 -2.12 2.28 -2.98
N ALA A 108 -2.16 1.33 -3.92
CA ALA A 108 -0.98 0.81 -4.62
C ALA A 108 -0.67 1.52 -5.95
N LEU A 109 -1.70 1.91 -6.71
CA LEU A 109 -1.52 2.47 -8.07
C LEU A 109 -0.65 3.73 -8.12
N PRO A 110 -0.77 4.72 -7.20
CA PRO A 110 0.06 5.93 -7.26
C PRO A 110 1.55 5.62 -7.15
N ALA A 111 1.91 4.63 -6.32
CA ALA A 111 3.30 4.20 -6.12
C ALA A 111 3.90 3.54 -7.37
N LEU A 112 3.08 2.90 -8.21
CA LEU A 112 3.51 2.31 -9.47
C LEU A 112 3.56 3.35 -10.59
N ALA A 113 2.52 4.18 -10.73
CA ALA A 113 2.38 5.16 -11.80
C ALA A 113 3.47 6.24 -11.77
N ARG A 114 3.78 6.80 -10.59
CA ARG A 114 4.76 7.90 -10.45
C ARG A 114 6.21 7.50 -10.72
N SER A 115 6.53 6.21 -10.68
CA SER A 115 7.89 5.75 -11.02
C SER A 115 8.22 5.85 -12.49
N GLN A 116 7.23 5.73 -13.37
CA GLN A 116 7.42 5.74 -14.82
C GLN A 116 7.68 7.17 -15.35
N GLN A 117 7.20 8.21 -14.66
CA GLN A 117 7.33 9.60 -15.10
C GLN A 117 8.73 10.21 -14.91
N HIS A 118 9.61 9.59 -14.13
CA HIS A 118 11.00 10.03 -13.96
C HIS A 118 12.00 9.22 -14.80
N GLU A 119 11.55 8.14 -15.44
CA GLU A 119 12.35 7.31 -16.36
C GLU A 119 12.07 7.63 -17.85
N GLN A 120 11.17 8.59 -18.14
CA GLN A 120 10.88 9.14 -19.48
C GLN A 120 11.39 10.57 -19.61
#